data_AF-A0A2N1W6G2-F1
#
_entry.id   AF-A0A2N1W6G2-F1
#
_cell.length_a   1.000
_cell.length_b   1.000
_cell.length_c   1.000
_cell.angle_alpha   90.00
_cell.angle_beta   90.00
_cell.angle_gamma   90.00
#
_symmetry.space_group_name_H-M   'P 1'
#
loop_
_entity.id
_entity.type
_entity.pdbx_description
1 polymer ?
#
loop_
_entity_poly.entity_id
_entity_poly.type
_entity_poly.pdbx_seq_one_letter_code
_entity_poly.pdbx_strand_id
1 'polypeptide(L)' 'MEKKDIVAKIEELETKLQAVKGTDCEVYSRIVGYFRPVKQWNNGKQEEYTERETYTSEPAAEKIEVMN' A
#
# COMPACT_ATOMS: atom_id res chain seq x y z
N MET A 1 -25.73 -23.89 -19.81
CA MET A 1 -24.85 -24.25 -18.68
C MET A 1 -25.75 -24.41 -17.49
N GLU A 2 -25.73 -25.59 -16.88
CA GLU A 2 -26.56 -25.85 -15.71
C GLU A 2 -26.01 -25.08 -14.50
N LYS A 3 -26.88 -24.70 -13.56
CA LYS A 3 -26.47 -23.96 -12.34
C LYS A 3 -25.35 -24.69 -11.58
N LYS A 4 -25.34 -26.01 -11.65
CA LYS A 4 -24.32 -26.88 -11.06
C LYS A 4 -22.92 -26.64 -11.63
N ASP A 5 -22.82 -26.40 -12.93
CA ASP A 5 -21.54 -26.16 -13.61
C ASP A 5 -20.97 -24.79 -13.22
N ILE A 6 -21.84 -23.81 -13.01
CA ILE A 6 -21.47 -22.47 -12.57
C ILE A 6 -20.92 -22.50 -11.15
N VAL A 7 -21.60 -23.20 -10.22
CA VAL A 7 -21.14 -23.31 -8.83
C VAL A 7 -19.79 -24.03 -8.75
N ALA A 8 -19.62 -25.12 -9.49
CA ALA A 8 -18.33 -25.81 -9.57
C ALA A 8 -17.22 -24.89 -10.09
N LYS A 9 -17.54 -24.01 -11.05
CA LYS A 9 -16.57 -23.05 -11.57
C LYS A 9 -16.20 -21.97 -10.58
N ILE A 10 -17.16 -21.50 -9.77
CA ILE A 10 -16.91 -20.51 -8.72
C ILE A 10 -15.94 -21.08 -7.69
N GLU A 11 -16.19 -22.28 -7.18
CA GLU A 11 -15.33 -22.95 -6.19
C GLU A 11 -13.90 -23.17 -6.72
N GLU A 12 -13.76 -23.56 -7.99
CA GLU A 12 -12.46 -23.68 -8.65
C GLU A 12 -11.72 -22.32 -8.71
N LEU A 13 -12.43 -21.25 -9.06
CA LEU A 13 -11.86 -19.91 -9.19
C LEU A 13 -11.48 -19.32 -7.82
N GLU A 14 -12.29 -19.55 -6.79
CA GLU A 14 -11.99 -19.16 -5.41
C GLU A 14 -10.73 -19.87 -4.91
N THR A 15 -10.62 -21.17 -5.18
CA THR A 15 -9.42 -21.96 -4.84
C THR A 15 -8.19 -21.41 -5.55
N LYS A 16 -8.31 -21.07 -6.85
CA LYS A 16 -7.21 -20.46 -7.61
C LYS A 16 -6.83 -19.09 -7.07
N LEU A 17 -7.81 -18.25 -6.73
CA LEU A 17 -7.59 -16.92 -6.16
C LEU A 17 -6.82 -17.02 -4.83
N GLN A 18 -7.23 -17.95 -3.96
CA GLN A 18 -6.55 -18.26 -2.70
C GLN A 18 -5.10 -18.71 -2.92
N ALA A 19 -4.84 -19.40 -4.03
CA ALA A 19 -3.52 -19.93 -4.37
C ALA A 19 -2.61 -18.94 -5.12
N VAL A 20 -3.11 -17.76 -5.53
CA VAL A 20 -2.29 -16.76 -6.21
C VAL A 20 -1.22 -16.24 -5.24
N LYS A 21 0.05 -16.31 -5.66
CA LYS A 21 1.19 -15.74 -4.94
C LYS A 21 1.98 -14.84 -5.89
N GLY A 22 2.29 -13.64 -5.42
CA GLY A 22 3.21 -12.73 -6.11
C GLY A 22 4.67 -13.12 -5.86
N THR A 23 5.57 -12.45 -6.59
CA THR A 23 7.01 -12.45 -6.32
C THR A 23 7.39 -11.17 -5.59
N ASP A 24 8.55 -11.18 -4.93
CA ASP A 24 9.08 -9.98 -4.30
C ASP A 24 9.23 -8.85 -5.33
N CYS A 25 8.67 -7.69 -5.00
CA CYS A 25 8.77 -6.48 -5.81
C CYS A 25 9.78 -5.52 -5.16
N GLU A 26 10.67 -4.94 -5.97
CA GLU A 26 11.57 -3.91 -5.49
C GLU A 26 10.84 -2.57 -5.42
N VAL A 27 10.79 -1.98 -4.23
CA VAL A 27 10.10 -0.70 -4.01
C VAL A 27 11.12 0.43 -4.11
N TYR A 28 10.80 1.43 -4.92
CA TYR A 28 11.63 2.63 -5.10
C TYR A 28 10.95 3.85 -4.51
N SER A 29 11.75 4.78 -3.99
CA SER A 29 11.27 6.06 -3.48
C SER A 29 12.15 7.21 -3.97
N ARG A 30 11.56 8.39 -4.11
CA ARG A 30 12.22 9.60 -4.61
C ARG A 30 12.89 10.33 -3.45
N ILE A 31 14.19 10.60 -3.58
CA ILE A 31 14.99 11.26 -2.54
C ILE A 31 15.06 12.77 -2.80
N VAL A 32 16.03 13.22 -3.59
CA VAL A 32 16.25 14.62 -4.00
C VAL A 32 16.47 14.69 -5.50
N GLY A 33 15.48 14.25 -6.27
CA GLY A 33 15.51 14.30 -7.74
C GLY A 33 15.79 12.97 -8.44
N TYR A 34 16.16 11.91 -7.72
CA TYR A 34 16.33 10.56 -8.28
C TYR A 34 15.64 9.48 -7.43
N PHE A 35 15.46 8.30 -8.01
CA PHE A 35 14.87 7.12 -7.35
C PHE A 35 15.95 6.21 -6.76
N ARG A 36 15.72 5.74 -5.52
CA ARG A 36 16.59 4.78 -4.83
C ARG A 36 15.75 3.61 -4.30
N PRO A 37 16.24 2.35 -4.37
CA PRO A 37 15.57 1.21 -3.74
C PRO A 37 15.43 1.43 -2.23
N VAL A 38 14.22 1.20 -1.71
CA VAL A 38 13.91 1.37 -0.27
C VAL A 38 14.68 0.37 0.58
N LYS A 39 14.92 -0.85 0.06
CA LYS A 39 15.72 -1.87 0.75
C LYS A 39 17.17 -1.46 1.00
N GLN A 40 17.67 -0.43 0.32
CA GLN A 40 19.05 0.09 0.44
C GLN A 40 19.16 1.36 1.29
N TRP A 41 18.13 1.68 2.09
CA TRP A 41 18.16 2.83 2.99
C TRP A 41 19.00 2.55 4.22
N ASN A 42 19.87 3.49 4.57
CA ASN A 42 20.60 3.46 5.84
C ASN A 42 19.71 4.00 6.97
N ASN A 43 20.17 3.90 8.23
CA ASN A 43 19.39 4.31 9.39
C ASN A 43 19.01 5.80 9.35
N GLY A 44 19.93 6.68 8.96
CA GLY A 44 19.66 8.12 8.86
C GLY A 44 18.59 8.47 7.81
N LYS A 45 18.54 7.73 6.69
CA LYS A 45 17.51 7.95 5.66
C LYS A 45 16.12 7.49 6.11
N GLN A 46 16.06 6.42 6.91
CA GLN A 46 14.81 5.94 7.51
C GLN A 46 14.27 6.96 8.52
N GLU A 47 15.15 7.54 9.35
CA GLU A 47 14.79 8.61 10.29
C GLU A 47 14.29 9.86 9.54
N GLU A 48 15.07 10.37 8.58
CA GLU A 48 14.66 11.55 7.79
C GLU A 48 13.34 11.33 7.05
N TYR A 49 13.07 10.11 6.54
CA TYR A 49 11.79 9.83 5.88
C TYR A 49 10.60 9.93 6.85
N THR A 50 10.80 9.59 8.13
CA THR A 50 9.77 9.66 9.18
C THR A 50 9.41 11.12 9.52
N GLU A 51 10.34 12.04 9.31
CA GLU A 51 10.13 13.49 9.49
C GLU A 51 9.41 14.15 8.30
N ARG A 52 9.17 13.44 7.19
CA ARG A 52 8.49 14.01 6.01
C ARG A 52 7.00 14.17 6.23
N GLU A 53 6.48 15.35 5.92
CA GLU A 53 5.04 15.64 5.94
C GLU A 53 4.44 15.52 4.53
N THR A 54 3.24 14.94 4.46
CA THR A 54 2.45 14.87 3.22
C THR A 54 1.45 16.01 3.16
N TYR A 55 1.31 16.61 1.98
CA TYR A 55 0.19 17.51 1.73
C TYR A 55 -1.07 16.69 1.49
N THR A 56 -2.14 16.99 2.22
CA THR A 56 -3.47 16.44 1.95
C THR A 56 -4.28 17.47 1.14
N SER A 57 -5.20 17.00 0.31
CA SER A 57 -6.16 17.86 -0.40
C SER A 57 -7.39 18.20 0.46
N GLU A 58 -7.48 17.63 1.66
CA GLU A 58 -8.56 17.94 2.58
C GLU A 58 -8.32 19.31 3.21
N PRO A 59 -9.36 20.14 3.38
CA PRO A 59 -9.23 21.39 4.10
C PRO A 59 -8.70 21.10 5.50
N ALA A 60 -7.73 21.89 5.96
CA ALA A 60 -7.14 21.73 7.28
C ALA A 60 -8.27 21.72 8.32
N ALA A 61 -8.49 20.58 8.97
CA ALA A 61 -9.46 20.48 10.05
C ALA A 61 -9.02 21.44 11.15
N GLU A 62 -9.72 22.57 11.28
CA GLU A 62 -9.56 23.46 12.41
C GLU A 62 -9.79 22.63 13.68
N LYS A 63 -8.77 22.57 14.54
CA LYS A 63 -8.90 21.94 15.85
C LYS A 63 -9.90 22.78 16.64
N ILE A 64 -11.16 22.34 16.72
CA ILE A 64 -12.11 22.88 17.68
C ILE A 64 -11.66 22.39 19.05
N GLU A 65 -10.94 23.24 19.76
CA GLU A 65 -10.59 23.04 21.17
C GLU A 65 -11.87 23.21 22.00
N VAL A 66 -12.52 22.08 22.34
CA VAL A 66 -13.63 22.11 23.28
C VAL A 66 -13.02 22.24 24.68
N MET A 67 -13.01 23.47 25.21
CA MET A 67 -12.72 23.74 26.62
C MET A 67 -13.86 23.14 27.46
N ASN A 68 -13.52 22.18 28.32
CA ASN A 68 -14.39 21.70 29.39
C ASN A 68 -14.40 22.67 30.57
#